data_AF-A0A542W249-F1
#
_entry.id   AF-A0A542W249-F1
#
_cell.length_a   1.000
_cell.length_b   1.000
_cell.length_c   1.000
_cell.angle_alpha   90.00
_cell.angle_beta   90.00
_cell.angle_gamma   90.00
#
_symmetry.space_group_name_H-M   'P 1'
#
loop_
_entity.id
_entity.type
_entity.pdbx_description
1 polymer ?
#
loop_
_entity_poly.entity_id
_entity_poly.type
_entity_poly.pdbx_seq_one_letter_code
_entity_poly.pdbx_strand_id
1 'polypeptide(L)' 'MQTENHLIDDLVKVINGAAGTFVGMGREAENVLKDRLREWIGGLDFVSRDEFETLKLRVEALEAASKKDKA' A
#
# COMPACT_ATOMS: atom_id res chain seq x y z
N MET A 1 14.84 -28.94 19.07
CA MET A 1 14.04 -27.78 19.53
C MET A 1 13.50 -27.10 18.29
N GLN A 2 12.19 -27.09 18.11
CA GLN A 2 11.50 -26.58 16.92
C GLN A 2 11.28 -25.08 17.09
N THR A 3 12.23 -24.28 16.61
CA THR A 3 12.04 -22.84 16.42
C THR A 3 11.96 -22.61 14.93
N GLU A 4 10.85 -22.97 14.30
CA GLU A 4 10.56 -22.55 12.93
C GLU A 4 9.12 -22.00 12.88
N ASN A 5 9.02 -20.72 13.22
CA ASN A 5 7.89 -19.81 13.00
C ASN A 5 6.50 -20.22 13.55
N HIS A 6 6.38 -20.33 14.87
CA HIS A 6 5.08 -20.35 15.57
C HIS A 6 4.10 -19.26 15.09
N LEU A 7 4.60 -18.07 14.74
CA LEU A 7 3.77 -16.97 14.23
C LEU A 7 3.10 -17.28 12.87
N ILE A 8 3.83 -17.95 11.97
CA ILE A 8 3.26 -18.35 10.67
C ILE A 8 2.29 -19.51 10.88
N ASP A 9 2.64 -20.45 11.76
CA ASP A 9 1.78 -21.61 12.06
C ASP A 9 0.46 -21.21 12.73
N ASP A 10 0.50 -20.21 13.61
CA ASP A 10 -0.69 -19.63 14.25
C ASP A 10 -1.53 -18.82 13.25
N LEU A 11 -0.89 -18.07 12.35
CA LEU A 11 -1.59 -17.39 11.26
C LEU A 11 -2.28 -18.39 10.34
N VAL A 12 -1.61 -19.48 9.98
CA VAL A 12 -2.17 -20.55 9.13
C VAL A 12 -3.36 -21.22 9.84
N LYS A 13 -3.28 -21.49 11.15
CA LYS A 13 -4.41 -22.03 11.94
C LYS A 13 -5.59 -21.06 11.99
N VAL A 14 -5.32 -19.77 12.18
CA VAL A 14 -6.36 -18.72 12.17
C VAL A 14 -7.00 -18.61 10.79
N ILE A 15 -6.21 -18.58 9.71
CA ILE A 15 -6.71 -18.54 8.33
C ILE A 15 -7.55 -19.79 8.02
N ASN A 16 -7.11 -20.97 8.44
CA ASN A 16 -7.86 -22.21 8.24
C ASN A 16 -9.16 -22.26 9.07
N GLY A 17 -9.15 -21.74 10.31
CA GLY A 17 -10.36 -21.62 11.14
C GLY A 17 -11.34 -20.56 10.63
N ALA A 18 -10.80 -19.47 10.08
CA ALA A 18 -11.53 -18.38 9.46
C ALA A 18 -12.14 -18.76 8.10
N ALA A 19 -11.44 -19.56 7.29
CA ALA A 19 -11.93 -20.03 6.00
C ALA A 19 -13.30 -20.71 6.12
N GLY A 20 -13.57 -21.43 7.21
CA GLY A 20 -14.87 -22.05 7.49
C GLY A 20 -16.02 -21.05 7.71
N THR A 21 -15.74 -19.82 8.15
CA THR A 21 -16.73 -18.75 8.35
C THR A 21 -16.92 -17.89 7.10
N PHE A 22 -15.90 -17.76 6.25
CA PHE A 22 -15.95 -16.92 5.04
C PHE A 22 -16.61 -17.59 3.81
N VAL A 23 -16.69 -18.92 3.75
CA VAL A 23 -17.25 -19.67 2.59
C VAL A 23 -18.74 -19.36 2.34
N GLY A 24 -19.51 -18.93 3.35
CA GLY A 24 -20.93 -18.57 3.19
C GLY A 24 -21.20 -17.10 2.81
N MET A 25 -20.24 -16.20 3.01
CA MET A 25 -20.41 -14.75 2.85
C MET A 25 -19.78 -14.18 1.56
N GLY A 26 -19.33 -15.03 0.64
CA GLY A 26 -18.45 -14.63 -0.47
C GLY A 26 -18.93 -13.43 -1.30
N ARG A 27 -20.22 -13.38 -1.66
CA ARG A 27 -20.76 -12.28 -2.50
C ARG A 27 -20.94 -10.97 -1.73
N GLU A 28 -21.26 -11.04 -0.44
CA GLU A 28 -21.41 -9.87 0.43
C GLU A 28 -20.03 -9.33 0.85
N ALA A 29 -19.11 -10.24 1.19
CA ALA A 29 -17.72 -9.92 1.48
C ALA A 29 -16.99 -9.32 0.26
N GLU A 30 -17.27 -9.80 -0.96
CA GLU A 30 -16.69 -9.22 -2.18
C GLU A 30 -17.10 -7.75 -2.37
N ASN A 31 -18.38 -7.42 -2.17
CA ASN A 31 -18.85 -6.05 -2.30
C ASN A 31 -18.27 -5.14 -1.20
N VAL A 32 -18.28 -5.61 0.05
CA VAL A 32 -17.66 -4.87 1.18
C VAL A 32 -16.17 -4.66 0.96
N LEU A 33 -15.45 -5.67 0.47
CA LEU A 33 -14.02 -5.56 0.17
C LEU A 33 -13.77 -4.57 -0.96
N LYS A 34 -14.56 -4.60 -2.04
CA LYS A 34 -14.44 -3.65 -3.15
C LYS A 34 -14.70 -2.22 -2.72
N ASP A 35 -15.73 -1.98 -1.91
CA ASP A 35 -16.05 -0.65 -1.41
C ASP A 35 -14.97 -0.13 -0.46
N ARG A 36 -14.44 -1.01 0.41
CA ARG A 36 -13.33 -0.66 1.29
C ARG A 36 -12.03 -0.38 0.52
N LEU A 37 -11.75 -1.16 -0.52
CA LEU A 37 -10.59 -0.92 -1.40
C LEU A 37 -10.74 0.39 -2.17
N ARG A 38 -11.94 0.72 -2.67
CA ARG A 38 -12.20 2.00 -3.34
C ARG A 38 -12.04 3.18 -2.41
N GLU A 39 -12.57 3.10 -1.19
CA GLU A 39 -12.41 4.12 -0.16
C GLU A 39 -10.93 4.30 0.20
N TRP A 40 -10.21 3.18 0.35
CA TRP A 40 -8.80 3.21 0.71
C TRP A 40 -7.94 3.80 -0.41
N ILE A 41 -8.12 3.34 -1.64
CA ILE A 41 -7.41 3.89 -2.82
C ILE A 41 -7.82 5.34 -3.06
N GLY A 42 -9.10 5.68 -2.91
CA GLY A 42 -9.60 7.04 -3.07
C GLY A 42 -9.13 8.02 -1.99
N GLY A 43 -8.79 7.51 -0.81
CA GLY A 43 -8.20 8.28 0.29
C GLY A 43 -6.68 8.43 0.23
N LEU A 44 -6.02 7.85 -0.78
CA LEU A 44 -4.59 8.09 -1.01
C LEU A 44 -4.41 9.41 -1.74
N ASP A 45 -3.59 10.30 -1.17
CA ASP A 45 -3.14 11.53 -1.82
C ASP A 45 -2.18 11.20 -2.97
N PHE A 46 -2.72 10.87 -4.13
CA PHE A 46 -1.93 10.65 -5.34
C PHE A 46 -1.51 11.97 -5.96
N VAL A 47 -0.21 12.13 -6.19
CA VAL A 47 0.34 13.24 -6.96
C VAL A 47 0.19 12.93 -8.45
N SER A 48 -0.35 13.87 -9.22
CA SER A 48 -0.46 13.69 -10.67
C SER A 48 0.94 13.67 -11.32
N ARG A 49 1.04 13.03 -12.48
CA ARG A 49 2.32 13.00 -13.22
C ARG A 49 2.84 14.42 -13.49
N ASP A 50 1.96 15.34 -13.85
CA ASP A 50 2.36 16.72 -14.18
C ASP A 50 2.91 17.49 -12.97
N GLU A 51 2.31 17.29 -11.78
CA GLU A 51 2.81 17.85 -10.52
C GLU A 51 4.16 17.24 -10.13
N PHE A 52 4.32 15.93 -10.34
CA PHE A 52 5.59 15.24 -10.09
C PHE A 52 6.70 15.74 -11.02
N GLU A 53 6.44 15.86 -12.32
CA GLU A 53 7.41 16.40 -13.28
C GLU A 53 7.76 17.86 -12.94
N THR A 54 6.76 18.66 -12.54
CA THR A 54 7.00 20.04 -12.08
C THR A 54 7.92 20.09 -10.84
N LEU A 55 7.68 19.22 -9.86
CA LEU A 55 8.52 19.12 -8.67
C LEU A 55 9.95 18.71 -9.04
N LYS A 56 10.09 17.72 -9.91
CA LYS A 56 11.39 17.23 -10.40
C LYS A 56 12.19 18.34 -11.06
N LEU A 57 11.60 19.10 -11.97
CA LEU A 57 12.25 20.24 -12.62
C LEU A 57 12.69 21.31 -11.62
N ARG A 58 11.88 21.59 -10.59
CA ARG A 58 12.25 22.54 -9.53
C ARG A 58 13.45 22.05 -8.72
N VAL A 59 13.47 20.75 -8.38
CA VAL A 59 14.60 20.14 -7.65
C VAL A 59 15.87 20.21 -8.49
N GLU A 60 15.82 19.82 -9.77
CA GLU A 60 16.97 19.89 -10.67
C GLU A 60 17.50 21.33 -10.85
N ALA A 61 16.60 22.31 -10.95
CA ALA A 61 16.97 23.72 -11.04
C ALA A 61 17.64 24.24 -9.74
N LEU A 62 17.14 23.81 -8.57
CA LEU A 62 17.75 24.13 -7.28
C LEU A 62 19.14 23.51 -7.14
N GLU A 63 19.33 22.28 -7.58
CA GLU A 63 20.64 21.61 -7.58
C GLU A 63 21.63 22.34 -8.51
N ALA A 64 21.18 22.77 -9.69
CA ALA A 64 22.01 23.54 -10.61
C ALA A 64 22.41 24.92 -10.04
N ALA A 65 21.49 25.60 -9.37
CA ALA A 65 21.77 26.87 -8.69
C ALA A 65 22.76 26.68 -7.53
N SER A 66 22.58 25.63 -6.73
CA SER A 66 23.48 25.27 -5.61
C SER A 66 24.91 24.95 -6.09
N LYS A 67 25.07 24.35 -7.26
CA LYS A 67 26.40 24.14 -7.87
C LYS A 67 27.04 25.44 -8.34
N LYS A 68 26.25 26.42 -8.78
CA LYS A 68 26.73 27.70 -9.30
C LYS A 68 27.18 28.67 -8.20
N ASP A 69 26.59 28.59 -7.01
CA ASP A 69 27.03 29.35 -5.83
C ASP A 69 28.30 28.80 -5.16
N LYS A 70 28.71 27.57 -5.48
CA LYS A 70 29.91 26.91 -4.92
C LYS A 70 31.13 26.92 -5.84
N ALA A 71 30.99 27.42 -7.08
CA ALA A 71 32.05 27.52 -8.08
C ALA A 71 32.55 28.96 -8.19
#